data_AF-A0A8S3XMZ7-F1
#
_entry.id   AF-A0A8S3XMZ7-F1
#
_cell.length_a   1.000
_cell.length_b   1.000
_cell.length_c   1.000
_cell.angle_alpha   90.00
_cell.angle_beta   90.00
_cell.angle_gamma   90.00
#
_symmetry.space_group_name_H-M   'P 1'
#
loop_
_entity.id
_entity.type
_entity.pdbx_description
1 polymer ?
#
loop_
_entity_poly.entity_id
_entity_poly.type
_entity_poly.pdbx_seq_one_letter_code
_entity_poly.pdbx_strand_id
1 'polypeptide(L)'
;MLISLHFILTMGKDEKEDSGFGFKDKAKAEETLRLLEEHDPNYRRLTVRGLLGRAKRVLSMTKAEEKIKNIKEAMEVFENWLADLEKDKEKKSEKKENKKEEKKEKNSEDNEKDKESGSDVEMEDKSKEKKELPPDTVPGLGFKDKATAESTLKELEGRDPDYQKLAVKGLLGRAKRVLTCTRDETKLSNIKEAMSVFDKFLDDFDTMHLSKQNNPYLSLGIVRTCLNMAPDSATDQQKAFIAAYSSVNGEYKRLRTVAEKEGGKTWDIVRNAALKDLKEKHADVKLFNEKDEPTKEHLEMLLWAYSPEQARVKKTVQETKEESEKESKEEKEVNDRKRRSSARDDESPSKKMKE
;
A
#
# COMPACT_ATOMS: atom_id res chain seq x y z
N MET A 1 28.84 39.66 10.43
CA MET A 1 28.30 39.93 9.07
C MET A 1 28.41 38.61 8.30
N LEU A 2 27.31 37.86 8.09
CA LEU A 2 26.39 37.99 6.93
C LEU A 2 27.20 37.80 5.62
N ILE A 3 27.12 36.72 4.84
CA ILE A 3 25.98 35.98 4.22
C ILE A 3 26.55 34.60 3.80
N SER A 4 26.02 33.42 4.15
CA SER A 4 24.68 32.82 4.03
C SER A 4 24.36 32.23 2.65
N LEU A 5 24.42 30.88 2.58
CA LEU A 5 23.33 30.04 2.07
C LEU A 5 22.90 30.23 0.59
N HIS A 6 23.80 29.97 -0.38
CA HIS A 6 23.43 29.99 -1.81
C HIS A 6 23.69 28.68 -2.59
N PHE A 7 23.96 27.56 -1.91
CA PHE A 7 24.44 26.35 -2.63
C PHE A 7 23.71 25.02 -2.35
N ILE A 8 22.60 25.00 -1.60
CA ILE A 8 21.90 23.74 -1.29
C ILE A 8 20.37 23.86 -1.52
N LEU A 9 19.96 24.41 -2.66
CA LEU A 9 18.56 24.41 -3.09
C LEU A 9 18.40 24.19 -4.61
N THR A 10 19.32 23.43 -5.20
CA THR A 10 19.14 22.83 -6.53
C THR A 10 18.73 21.37 -6.36
N MET A 11 17.51 21.16 -5.83
CA MET A 11 16.85 19.84 -5.91
C MET A 11 15.98 19.78 -7.15
N GLY A 12 16.31 18.85 -8.04
CA GLY A 12 15.33 18.21 -8.91
C GLY A 12 14.94 18.98 -10.16
N LYS A 13 15.91 19.23 -11.05
CA LYS A 13 15.65 19.32 -12.48
C LYS A 13 15.62 17.90 -13.04
N ASP A 14 14.63 17.12 -12.61
CA ASP A 14 14.18 15.96 -13.37
C ASP A 14 13.09 16.48 -14.29
N GLU A 15 13.30 16.36 -15.60
CA GLU A 15 12.31 16.62 -16.64
C GLU A 15 11.10 15.70 -16.44
N LYS A 16 10.22 16.07 -15.52
CA LYS A 16 8.80 15.74 -15.65
C LYS A 16 8.30 16.66 -16.74
N GLU A 17 7.63 16.08 -17.74
CA GLU A 17 6.76 16.83 -18.64
C GLU A 17 5.97 17.84 -17.79
N ASP A 18 6.39 19.09 -17.90
CA ASP A 18 5.90 20.17 -17.06
C ASP A 18 4.49 20.41 -17.57
N SER A 19 3.52 19.75 -16.94
CA SER A 19 2.10 19.75 -17.37
C SER A 19 1.49 21.16 -17.46
N GLY A 20 2.26 22.22 -17.20
CA GLY A 20 1.88 23.63 -17.31
C GLY A 20 0.94 24.10 -16.19
N PHE A 21 0.29 23.16 -15.51
CA PHE A 21 -0.73 23.40 -14.50
C PHE A 21 -0.14 23.83 -13.16
N GLY A 22 -0.66 24.92 -12.58
CA GLY A 22 -0.18 25.48 -11.32
C GLY A 22 -1.21 26.38 -10.61
N PHE A 23 -0.83 26.86 -9.43
CA PHE A 23 -1.67 27.71 -8.57
C PHE A 23 -0.84 28.72 -7.77
N LYS A 24 0.29 29.16 -8.34
CA LYS A 24 1.23 30.07 -7.67
C LYS A 24 0.56 31.40 -7.30
N ASP A 25 -0.28 31.90 -8.19
CA ASP A 25 -1.05 33.13 -8.11
C ASP A 25 -2.31 33.01 -8.96
N LYS A 26 -3.16 34.04 -8.90
CA LYS A 26 -4.41 34.13 -9.66
C LYS A 26 -4.19 33.92 -11.16
N ALA A 27 -3.18 34.59 -11.72
CA ALA A 27 -2.85 34.51 -13.14
C ALA A 27 -2.51 33.07 -13.57
N LYS A 28 -1.71 32.36 -12.78
CA LYS A 28 -1.37 30.96 -13.09
C LYS A 28 -2.56 30.01 -12.95
N ALA A 29 -3.49 30.29 -12.03
CA ALA A 29 -4.72 29.51 -11.90
C ALA A 29 -5.63 29.68 -13.13
N GLU A 30 -5.77 30.91 -13.64
CA GLU A 30 -6.53 31.19 -14.87
C GLU A 30 -5.87 30.55 -16.10
N GLU A 31 -4.55 30.65 -16.24
CA GLU A 31 -3.79 29.96 -17.30
C GLU A 31 -3.99 28.44 -17.23
N THR A 32 -4.00 27.88 -16.02
CA THR A 32 -4.22 26.45 -15.80
C THR A 32 -5.63 26.02 -16.23
N LEU A 33 -6.65 26.82 -15.93
CA LEU A 33 -8.01 26.54 -16.40
C LEU A 33 -8.09 26.60 -17.92
N ARG A 34 -7.43 27.57 -18.55
CA ARG A 34 -7.37 27.70 -20.02
C ARG A 34 -6.68 26.50 -20.68
N LEU A 35 -5.55 26.04 -20.14
CA LEU A 35 -4.88 24.84 -20.62
C LEU A 35 -5.74 23.58 -20.44
N LEU A 36 -6.56 23.54 -19.38
CA LEU A 36 -7.47 22.43 -19.14
C LEU A 36 -8.66 22.41 -20.11
N GLU A 37 -8.96 23.49 -20.83
CA GLU A 37 -10.07 23.54 -21.80
C GLU A 37 -9.91 22.58 -22.99
N GLU A 38 -8.71 22.08 -23.25
CA GLU A 38 -8.47 21.12 -24.33
C GLU A 38 -8.80 19.67 -23.91
N HIS A 39 -8.90 19.40 -22.61
CA HIS A 39 -9.09 18.05 -22.06
C HIS A 39 -10.56 17.68 -21.85
N ASP A 40 -10.88 16.43 -21.52
CA ASP A 40 -12.26 16.02 -21.25
C ASP A 40 -12.80 16.62 -19.92
N PRO A 41 -14.12 16.86 -19.79
CA PRO A 41 -14.70 17.50 -18.60
C PRO A 41 -14.43 16.79 -17.28
N ASN A 42 -14.29 15.46 -17.28
CA ASN A 42 -14.02 14.69 -16.07
C ASN A 42 -12.57 14.88 -15.62
N TYR A 43 -11.62 14.83 -16.56
CA TYR A 43 -10.21 15.13 -16.32
C TYR A 43 -10.00 16.56 -15.83
N ARG A 44 -10.71 17.55 -16.41
CA ARG A 44 -10.67 18.93 -15.91
C ARG A 44 -11.10 19.01 -14.45
N ARG A 45 -12.27 18.44 -14.12
CA ARG A 45 -12.81 18.46 -12.74
C ARG A 45 -11.87 17.77 -11.75
N LEU A 46 -11.31 16.62 -12.12
CA LEU A 46 -10.39 15.87 -11.26
C LEU A 46 -9.09 16.62 -11.04
N THR A 47 -8.54 17.23 -12.10
CA THR A 47 -7.30 18.00 -12.05
C THR A 47 -7.44 19.25 -11.20
N VAL A 48 -8.53 20.02 -11.38
CA VAL A 48 -8.81 21.21 -10.57
C VAL A 48 -9.01 20.85 -9.09
N ARG A 49 -9.75 19.78 -8.78
CA ARG A 49 -9.88 19.27 -7.40
C ARG A 49 -8.54 18.87 -6.79
N GLY A 50 -7.68 18.20 -7.59
CA GLY A 50 -6.33 17.84 -7.18
C GLY A 50 -5.45 19.05 -6.89
N LEU A 51 -5.48 20.07 -7.75
CA LEU A 51 -4.76 21.34 -7.57
C LEU A 51 -5.25 22.07 -6.32
N LEU A 52 -6.55 22.15 -6.10
CA LEU A 52 -7.17 22.79 -4.94
C LEU A 52 -6.78 22.09 -3.63
N GLY A 53 -6.73 20.75 -3.61
CA GLY A 53 -6.22 19.98 -2.48
C GLY A 53 -4.73 20.25 -2.20
N ARG A 54 -3.90 20.38 -3.24
CA ARG A 54 -2.49 20.77 -3.10
C ARG A 54 -2.36 22.20 -2.59
N ALA A 55 -3.13 23.14 -3.11
CA ALA A 55 -3.15 24.54 -2.68
C ALA A 55 -3.49 24.67 -1.20
N LYS A 56 -4.52 23.97 -0.72
CA LYS A 56 -4.88 23.93 0.72
C LYS A 56 -3.73 23.43 1.61
N ARG A 57 -2.97 22.43 1.15
CA ARG A 57 -1.78 21.93 1.87
C ARG A 57 -0.62 22.92 1.85
N VAL A 58 -0.36 23.60 0.73
CA VAL A 58 0.70 24.62 0.65
C VAL A 58 0.32 25.83 1.52
N LEU A 59 -0.96 26.23 1.52
CA LEU A 59 -1.48 27.31 2.36
C LEU A 59 -1.26 27.04 3.85
N SER A 60 -1.46 25.80 4.31
CA SER A 60 -1.25 25.46 5.73
C SER A 60 0.22 25.48 6.16
N MET A 61 1.15 25.34 5.21
CA MET A 61 2.60 25.34 5.47
C MET A 61 3.26 26.70 5.25
N THR A 62 2.61 27.60 4.53
CA THR A 62 3.17 28.90 4.14
C THR A 62 3.00 29.91 5.26
N LYS A 63 4.09 30.59 5.65
CA LYS A 63 4.09 31.64 6.69
C LYS A 63 4.18 33.06 6.12
N ALA A 64 4.51 33.21 4.84
CA ALA A 64 4.64 34.50 4.18
C ALA A 64 3.26 35.03 3.74
N GLU A 65 2.86 36.19 4.26
CA GLU A 65 1.53 36.78 4.07
C GLU A 65 1.17 37.04 2.59
N GLU A 66 2.14 37.55 1.81
CA GLU A 66 1.94 37.80 0.38
C GLU A 66 1.67 36.51 -0.41
N LYS A 67 2.41 35.43 -0.10
CA LYS A 67 2.18 34.12 -0.73
C LYS A 67 0.84 33.51 -0.31
N ILE A 68 0.44 33.71 0.94
CA ILE A 68 -0.88 33.29 1.44
C ILE A 68 -1.99 33.99 0.63
N LYS A 69 -1.87 35.29 0.39
CA LYS A 69 -2.82 36.06 -0.42
C LYS A 69 -2.91 35.52 -1.85
N ASN A 70 -1.77 35.34 -2.52
CA ASN A 70 -1.72 34.84 -3.89
C ASN A 70 -2.33 33.42 -4.03
N ILE A 71 -2.06 32.53 -3.07
CA ILE A 71 -2.64 31.17 -3.05
C ILE A 71 -4.15 31.21 -2.80
N LYS A 72 -4.63 32.09 -1.91
CA LYS A 72 -6.08 32.24 -1.67
C LYS A 72 -6.80 32.74 -2.91
N GLU A 73 -6.25 33.75 -3.59
CA GLU A 73 -6.82 34.26 -4.85
C GLU A 73 -6.81 33.18 -5.95
N ALA A 74 -5.75 32.37 -6.05
CA ALA A 74 -5.70 31.23 -6.96
C ALA A 74 -6.74 30.15 -6.63
N MET A 75 -6.98 29.88 -5.33
CA MET A 75 -8.00 28.94 -4.88
C MET A 75 -9.41 29.41 -5.22
N GLU A 76 -9.69 30.70 -5.04
CA GLU A 76 -11.00 31.29 -5.34
C GLU A 76 -11.36 31.13 -6.82
N VAL A 77 -10.39 31.30 -7.73
CA VAL A 77 -10.59 31.03 -9.18
C VAL A 77 -11.06 29.60 -9.43
N PHE A 78 -10.43 28.60 -8.80
CA PHE A 78 -10.82 27.21 -8.96
C PHE A 78 -12.16 26.86 -8.30
N GLU A 79 -12.46 27.46 -7.13
CA GLU A 79 -13.73 27.25 -6.43
C GLU A 79 -14.90 27.85 -7.22
N ASN A 80 -14.73 29.06 -7.76
CA ASN A 80 -15.72 29.70 -8.63
C ASN A 80 -15.96 28.89 -9.91
N TRP A 81 -14.90 28.43 -10.57
CA TRP A 81 -15.01 27.61 -11.78
C TRP A 81 -15.74 26.28 -11.51
N LEU A 82 -15.47 25.61 -10.38
CA LEU A 82 -16.20 24.40 -10.00
C LEU A 82 -17.67 24.69 -9.69
N ALA A 83 -17.98 25.81 -9.04
CA ALA A 83 -19.35 26.21 -8.72
C ALA A 83 -20.16 26.54 -9.98
N ASP A 84 -19.56 27.19 -10.97
CA ASP A 84 -20.23 27.51 -12.24
C ASP A 84 -20.55 26.24 -13.04
N LEU A 85 -19.65 25.24 -13.03
CA LEU A 85 -19.94 23.92 -13.62
C LEU A 85 -21.09 23.18 -12.94
N GLU A 86 -21.31 23.39 -11.64
CA GLU A 86 -22.40 22.77 -10.88
C GLU A 86 -23.74 23.48 -11.18
N LYS A 87 -23.74 24.81 -11.30
CA LYS A 87 -24.91 25.59 -11.75
C LYS A 87 -25.33 25.26 -13.19
N ASP A 88 -24.36 25.00 -14.08
CA ASP A 88 -24.63 24.62 -15.46
C ASP A 88 -25.24 23.21 -15.59
N LYS A 89 -25.02 22.33 -14.60
CA LYS A 89 -25.73 21.06 -14.52
C LYS A 89 -27.19 21.24 -14.10
N GLU A 90 -27.46 22.08 -13.10
CA GLU A 90 -28.81 22.34 -12.59
C GLU A 90 -29.72 22.97 -13.65
N LYS A 91 -29.22 23.94 -14.43
CA LYS A 91 -29.97 24.53 -15.56
C LYS A 91 -30.24 23.56 -16.72
N LYS A 92 -29.41 22.52 -16.88
CA LYS A 92 -29.58 21.49 -17.93
C LYS A 92 -30.60 20.43 -17.54
N SER A 93 -30.80 20.19 -16.25
CA SER A 93 -31.91 19.38 -15.70
C SER A 93 -33.26 20.10 -15.83
N GLU A 94 -33.33 21.40 -15.49
CA GLU A 94 -34.58 22.18 -15.57
C GLU A 94 -35.10 22.31 -17.03
N LYS A 95 -34.20 22.44 -18.02
CA LYS A 95 -34.58 22.48 -19.44
C LYS A 95 -35.08 21.13 -19.98
N LYS A 96 -34.83 20.02 -19.27
CA LYS A 96 -35.29 18.67 -19.62
C LYS A 96 -36.67 18.36 -19.02
N GLU A 97 -37.07 19.05 -17.95
CA GLU A 97 -38.41 18.98 -17.37
C GLU A 97 -39.44 19.82 -18.16
N ASN A 98 -39.06 21.01 -18.63
CA ASN A 98 -39.95 21.88 -19.44
C ASN A 98 -40.28 21.38 -20.87
N LYS A 99 -39.75 20.22 -21.29
CA LYS A 99 -40.11 19.58 -22.57
C LYS A 99 -41.04 18.36 -22.41
N LYS A 100 -41.46 18.05 -21.17
CA LYS A 100 -42.27 16.86 -20.84
C LYS A 100 -43.71 17.19 -20.41
N GLU A 101 -44.12 18.46 -20.42
CA GLU A 101 -45.44 18.90 -19.94
C GLU A 101 -46.53 19.06 -21.02
N GLU A 102 -46.24 18.94 -22.33
CA GLU A 102 -47.24 19.24 -23.38
C GLU A 102 -47.97 18.02 -24.01
N LYS A 103 -47.82 16.79 -23.49
CA LYS A 103 -48.65 15.65 -23.91
C LYS A 103 -48.96 14.71 -22.76
N LYS A 104 -49.94 15.08 -21.94
CA LYS A 104 -50.54 14.16 -20.95
C LYS A 104 -52.04 14.42 -20.75
N GLU A 105 -52.83 14.20 -21.79
CA GLU A 105 -54.28 13.91 -21.64
C GLU A 105 -54.73 12.92 -22.73
N LYS A 106 -54.76 11.62 -22.40
CA LYS A 106 -55.90 10.70 -22.59
C LYS A 106 -55.49 9.23 -22.41
N ASN A 107 -56.17 8.61 -21.44
CA ASN A 107 -56.58 7.21 -21.31
C ASN A 107 -55.53 6.10 -21.09
N SER A 108 -55.61 5.55 -19.86
CA SER A 108 -55.62 4.12 -19.51
C SER A 108 -56.51 3.31 -20.48
N GLU A 109 -56.24 2.05 -20.83
CA GLU A 109 -56.00 0.89 -19.97
C GLU A 109 -55.55 -0.32 -20.84
N ASP A 110 -54.74 -1.19 -20.24
CA ASP A 110 -54.45 -2.61 -20.49
C ASP A 110 -53.74 -3.20 -21.75
N ASN A 111 -52.54 -3.72 -21.42
CA ASN A 111 -52.00 -5.07 -21.60
C ASN A 111 -50.80 -5.35 -22.54
N GLU A 112 -49.75 -5.87 -21.86
CA GLU A 112 -48.66 -6.76 -22.29
C GLU A 112 -47.62 -6.27 -23.33
N LYS A 113 -46.49 -5.75 -22.84
CA LYS A 113 -45.18 -6.45 -22.83
C LYS A 113 -44.02 -5.53 -22.40
N ASP A 114 -43.14 -6.12 -21.59
CA ASP A 114 -41.72 -5.80 -21.39
C ASP A 114 -41.30 -4.62 -20.48
N LYS A 115 -40.47 -5.01 -19.50
CA LYS A 115 -39.48 -4.26 -18.70
C LYS A 115 -39.96 -3.50 -17.45
N GLU A 116 -40.15 -4.28 -16.40
CA GLU A 116 -39.61 -3.94 -15.09
C GLU A 116 -38.07 -3.81 -15.14
N SER A 117 -37.58 -2.94 -14.26
CA SER A 117 -36.23 -2.95 -13.70
C SER A 117 -35.13 -2.19 -14.44
N GLY A 118 -34.49 -1.30 -13.70
CA GLY A 118 -33.41 -0.42 -14.12
C GLY A 118 -33.08 0.64 -13.07
N SER A 119 -33.20 0.27 -11.80
CA SER A 119 -32.42 0.85 -10.71
C SER A 119 -30.94 0.62 -10.98
N ASP A 120 -30.14 1.53 -10.44
CA ASP A 120 -28.79 1.26 -9.97
C ASP A 120 -27.85 0.57 -10.95
N VAL A 121 -26.93 1.34 -11.54
CA VAL A 121 -25.81 0.76 -12.28
C VAL A 121 -24.82 0.21 -11.24
N GLU A 122 -25.20 -0.90 -10.63
CA GLU A 122 -24.28 -1.92 -10.16
C GLU A 122 -23.49 -2.39 -11.39
N MET A 123 -22.19 -2.10 -11.40
CA MET A 123 -21.28 -2.82 -12.28
C MET A 123 -21.25 -4.28 -11.81
N GLU A 124 -22.03 -5.14 -12.47
CA GLU A 124 -21.72 -6.57 -12.53
C GLU A 124 -20.38 -6.73 -13.26
N ASP A 125 -19.30 -6.68 -12.49
CA ASP A 125 -18.04 -7.29 -12.89
C ASP A 125 -18.23 -8.81 -12.86
N LYS A 126 -18.62 -9.38 -14.00
CA LYS A 126 -18.39 -10.79 -14.32
C LYS A 126 -16.89 -11.01 -14.49
N SER A 127 -16.16 -10.95 -13.38
CA SER A 127 -14.82 -11.51 -13.27
C SER A 127 -14.82 -12.46 -12.08
N LYS A 128 -14.76 -13.76 -12.40
CA LYS A 128 -14.38 -14.93 -11.57
C LYS A 128 -14.30 -14.63 -10.07
N GLU A 129 -15.12 -15.28 -9.24
CA GLU A 129 -14.96 -15.38 -7.78
C GLU A 129 -13.47 -15.42 -7.37
N LYS A 130 -12.87 -14.25 -7.19
CA LYS A 130 -11.63 -14.10 -6.47
C LYS A 130 -12.12 -14.04 -5.04
N LYS A 131 -12.01 -15.15 -4.30
CA LYS A 131 -12.11 -15.12 -2.84
C LYS A 131 -11.36 -13.87 -2.39
N GLU A 132 -12.05 -12.88 -1.83
CA GLU A 132 -11.39 -11.68 -1.35
C GLU A 132 -10.47 -12.11 -0.22
N LEU A 133 -9.18 -11.96 -0.48
CA LEU A 133 -8.16 -12.43 0.42
C LEU A 133 -8.03 -11.42 1.58
N PRO A 134 -7.76 -11.91 2.81
CA PRO A 134 -7.71 -11.05 3.99
C PRO A 134 -6.76 -9.85 3.83
N PRO A 135 -7.03 -8.72 4.52
CA PRO A 135 -6.15 -7.56 4.47
C PRO A 135 -4.74 -7.91 4.92
N ASP A 136 -3.75 -7.25 4.33
CA ASP A 136 -2.32 -7.49 4.62
C ASP A 136 -1.77 -6.63 5.78
N THR A 137 -2.63 -5.74 6.30
CA THR A 137 -2.33 -4.79 7.36
C THR A 137 -3.11 -5.11 8.62
N VAL A 138 -2.44 -5.00 9.76
CA VAL A 138 -3.03 -5.21 11.07
C VAL A 138 -4.02 -4.08 11.36
N PRO A 139 -5.29 -4.39 11.70
CA PRO A 139 -6.26 -3.39 12.13
C PRO A 139 -5.91 -2.89 13.54
N GLY A 140 -6.34 -1.67 13.89
CA GLY A 140 -6.24 -1.15 15.27
C GLY A 140 -5.00 -0.30 15.59
N LEU A 141 -3.98 -0.29 14.72
CA LEU A 141 -2.75 0.48 14.96
C LEU A 141 -3.00 2.01 14.98
N GLY A 142 -2.48 2.70 15.99
CA GLY A 142 -2.72 4.13 16.22
C GLY A 142 -1.54 4.91 16.80
N PHE A 143 -1.65 6.25 16.82
CA PHE A 143 -0.60 7.16 17.33
C PHE A 143 -1.16 8.41 18.00
N LYS A 144 -2.43 8.38 18.43
CA LYS A 144 -3.16 9.57 18.92
C LYS A 144 -2.53 10.15 20.19
N ASP A 145 -2.05 9.28 21.07
CA ASP A 145 -1.53 9.58 22.40
C ASP A 145 -0.59 8.46 22.84
N LYS A 146 0.11 8.68 23.95
CA LYS A 146 1.08 7.74 24.50
C LYS A 146 0.49 6.35 24.78
N ALA A 147 -0.70 6.27 25.37
CA ALA A 147 -1.32 4.99 25.70
C ALA A 147 -1.74 4.23 24.44
N THR A 148 -2.26 4.93 23.42
CA THR A 148 -2.53 4.32 22.10
C THR A 148 -1.25 3.81 21.43
N ALA A 149 -0.14 4.54 21.53
CA ALA A 149 1.15 4.12 20.98
C ALA A 149 1.69 2.85 21.69
N GLU A 150 1.58 2.79 23.01
CA GLU A 150 1.94 1.60 23.80
C GLU A 150 1.06 0.39 23.46
N SER A 151 -0.26 0.59 23.31
CA SER A 151 -1.18 -0.45 22.84
C SER A 151 -0.81 -0.95 21.45
N THR A 152 -0.41 -0.04 20.56
CA THR A 152 0.04 -0.37 19.20
C THR A 152 1.31 -1.21 19.23
N LEU A 153 2.28 -0.87 20.09
CA LEU A 153 3.49 -1.69 20.26
C LEU A 153 3.16 -3.08 20.80
N LYS A 154 2.20 -3.18 21.72
CA LYS A 154 1.72 -4.46 22.25
C LYS A 154 1.03 -5.32 21.17
N GLU A 155 0.26 -4.72 20.27
CA GLU A 155 -0.33 -5.43 19.12
C GLU A 155 0.69 -5.87 18.07
N LEU A 156 1.84 -5.21 18.02
CA LEU A 156 2.97 -5.56 17.15
C LEU A 156 3.89 -6.62 17.77
N GLU A 157 3.83 -6.84 19.08
CA GLU A 157 4.64 -7.82 19.80
C GLU A 157 4.42 -9.24 19.24
N GLY A 158 5.51 -9.98 19.03
CA GLY A 158 5.48 -11.34 18.48
C GLY A 158 5.31 -11.42 16.95
N ARG A 159 5.06 -10.30 16.26
CA ARG A 159 5.04 -10.25 14.79
C ARG A 159 6.45 -10.19 14.20
N ASP A 160 6.57 -10.33 12.89
CA ASP A 160 7.87 -10.27 12.20
C ASP A 160 8.59 -8.94 12.48
N PRO A 161 9.87 -8.96 12.94
CA PRO A 161 10.63 -7.75 13.26
C PRO A 161 10.62 -6.70 12.15
N ASP A 162 10.76 -7.12 10.89
CA ASP A 162 10.74 -6.22 9.74
C ASP A 162 9.37 -5.54 9.57
N TYR A 163 8.28 -6.26 9.85
CA TYR A 163 6.94 -5.68 9.82
C TYR A 163 6.72 -4.70 10.97
N GLN A 164 7.16 -5.02 12.18
CA GLN A 164 7.09 -4.11 13.32
C GLN A 164 7.78 -2.77 12.98
N LYS A 165 9.01 -2.82 12.46
CA LYS A 165 9.76 -1.65 12.01
C LYS A 165 9.03 -0.88 10.91
N LEU A 166 8.47 -1.57 9.92
CA LEU A 166 7.72 -0.96 8.83
C LEU A 166 6.45 -0.25 9.34
N ALA A 167 5.68 -0.91 10.20
CA ALA A 167 4.44 -0.39 10.77
C ALA A 167 4.73 0.87 11.60
N VAL A 168 5.71 0.82 12.49
CA VAL A 168 6.12 1.95 13.34
C VAL A 168 6.63 3.13 12.50
N LYS A 169 7.50 2.89 11.50
CA LYS A 169 7.94 3.94 10.57
C LYS A 169 6.77 4.57 9.81
N GLY A 170 5.80 3.77 9.37
CA GLY A 170 4.60 4.23 8.71
C GLY A 170 3.70 5.08 9.62
N LEU A 171 3.60 4.74 10.91
CA LEU A 171 2.88 5.54 11.91
C LEU A 171 3.61 6.85 12.22
N LEU A 172 4.93 6.83 12.39
CA LEU A 172 5.76 8.04 12.56
C LEU A 172 5.62 9.00 11.37
N GLY A 173 5.64 8.48 10.14
CA GLY A 173 5.42 9.29 8.94
C GLY A 173 4.04 9.95 8.91
N ARG A 174 3.00 9.20 9.30
CA ARG A 174 1.63 9.73 9.43
C ARG A 174 1.53 10.77 10.56
N ALA A 175 2.12 10.51 11.71
CA ALA A 175 2.18 11.43 12.85
C ALA A 175 2.85 12.76 12.47
N LYS A 176 4.01 12.72 11.81
CA LYS A 176 4.70 13.91 11.28
C LYS A 176 3.81 14.72 10.35
N ARG A 177 3.05 14.08 9.46
CA ARG A 177 2.09 14.78 8.60
C ARG A 177 0.96 15.42 9.41
N VAL A 178 0.40 14.73 10.41
CA VAL A 178 -0.66 15.27 11.27
C VAL A 178 -0.16 16.47 12.08
N LEU A 179 1.08 16.46 12.58
CA LEU A 179 1.69 17.59 13.27
C LEU A 179 1.72 18.87 12.41
N THR A 180 1.94 18.74 11.09
CA THR A 180 1.96 19.92 10.19
C THR A 180 0.58 20.56 9.98
N CYS A 181 -0.49 19.81 10.21
CA CYS A 181 -1.87 20.26 9.96
C CYS A 181 -2.64 20.60 11.24
N THR A 182 -2.12 20.22 12.41
CA THR A 182 -2.82 20.37 13.70
C THR A 182 -2.42 21.68 14.37
N ARG A 183 -3.40 22.45 14.83
CA ARG A 183 -3.20 23.73 15.55
C ARG A 183 -3.50 23.64 17.05
N ASP A 184 -4.02 22.50 17.49
CA ASP A 184 -4.40 22.23 18.88
C ASP A 184 -3.18 21.77 19.69
N GLU A 185 -2.76 22.57 20.67
CA GLU A 185 -1.57 22.34 21.48
C GLU A 185 -1.61 21.03 22.27
N THR A 186 -2.77 20.66 22.82
CA THR A 186 -2.93 19.42 23.59
C THR A 186 -2.75 18.21 22.69
N LYS A 187 -3.33 18.24 21.48
CA LYS A 187 -3.13 17.15 20.49
C LYS A 187 -1.68 17.09 20.01
N LEU A 188 -1.02 18.23 19.83
CA LEU A 188 0.39 18.28 19.44
C LEU A 188 1.29 17.65 20.51
N SER A 189 1.03 17.90 21.80
CA SER A 189 1.78 17.25 22.90
C SER A 189 1.58 15.73 22.88
N ASN A 190 0.33 15.27 22.83
CA ASN A 190 -0.01 13.84 22.83
C ASN A 190 0.64 13.08 21.66
N ILE A 191 0.63 13.68 20.46
CA ILE A 191 1.26 13.08 19.28
C ILE A 191 2.78 13.07 19.42
N LYS A 192 3.39 14.12 19.98
CA LYS A 192 4.84 14.15 20.22
C LYS A 192 5.26 13.06 21.23
N GLU A 193 4.49 12.90 22.31
CA GLU A 193 4.74 11.82 23.28
C GLU A 193 4.61 10.44 22.64
N ALA A 194 3.56 10.21 21.83
CA ALA A 194 3.39 8.99 21.06
C ALA A 194 4.57 8.74 20.11
N MET A 195 5.07 9.78 19.44
CA MET A 195 6.25 9.69 18.58
C MET A 195 7.50 9.30 19.36
N SER A 196 7.72 9.88 20.55
CA SER A 196 8.88 9.52 21.39
C SER A 196 8.86 8.04 21.82
N VAL A 197 7.67 7.46 22.07
CA VAL A 197 7.53 6.01 22.32
C VAL A 197 7.98 5.19 21.11
N PHE A 198 7.58 5.60 19.90
CA PHE A 198 7.98 4.92 18.67
C PHE A 198 9.44 5.11 18.30
N ASP A 199 10.00 6.31 18.48
CA ASP A 199 11.41 6.58 18.23
C ASP A 199 12.28 5.73 19.19
N LYS A 200 11.92 5.67 20.49
CA LYS A 200 12.60 4.79 21.45
C LYS A 200 12.54 3.32 21.03
N PHE A 201 11.37 2.84 20.59
CA PHE A 201 11.24 1.48 20.08
C PHE A 201 12.14 1.22 18.87
N LEU A 202 12.26 2.17 17.94
CA LEU A 202 13.14 2.03 16.78
C LEU A 202 14.63 2.04 17.16
N ASP A 203 15.01 2.88 18.12
CA ASP A 203 16.38 2.91 18.66
C ASP A 203 16.73 1.59 19.36
N ASP A 204 15.83 1.08 20.21
CA ASP A 204 15.96 -0.24 20.84
C ASP A 204 16.03 -1.35 19.78
N PHE A 205 15.23 -1.25 18.71
CA PHE A 205 15.21 -2.22 17.61
C PHE A 205 16.55 -2.31 16.89
N ASP A 206 17.16 -1.16 16.59
CA ASP A 206 18.44 -1.12 15.89
C ASP A 206 19.60 -1.51 16.81
N THR A 207 19.55 -1.11 18.10
CA THR A 207 20.55 -1.43 19.14
C THR A 207 20.57 -2.92 19.49
N MET A 208 19.40 -3.55 19.62
CA MET A 208 19.28 -5.00 19.88
C MET A 208 19.36 -5.85 18.61
N HIS A 209 19.57 -5.22 17.44
CA HIS A 209 19.65 -5.89 16.14
C HIS A 209 18.45 -6.83 15.86
N LEU A 210 17.23 -6.44 16.27
CA LEU A 210 16.02 -7.26 16.17
C LEU A 210 15.72 -7.71 14.73
N SER A 211 16.14 -6.94 13.72
CA SER A 211 16.03 -7.33 12.31
C SER A 211 16.72 -8.67 11.98
N LYS A 212 17.77 -9.07 12.71
CA LYS A 212 18.44 -10.36 12.52
C LYS A 212 17.60 -11.54 13.00
N GLN A 213 16.61 -11.29 13.85
CA GLN A 213 15.69 -12.31 14.38
C GLN A 213 14.51 -12.57 13.45
N ASN A 214 14.47 -11.90 12.28
CA ASN A 214 13.40 -12.11 11.32
C ASN A 214 13.37 -13.56 10.81
N ASN A 215 12.15 -14.07 10.57
CA ASN A 215 11.89 -15.46 10.16
C ASN A 215 11.27 -15.48 8.76
N PRO A 216 12.07 -15.38 7.68
CA PRO A 216 11.50 -15.30 6.34
C PRO A 216 10.72 -16.57 6.00
N TYR A 217 9.64 -16.41 5.25
CA TYR A 217 8.74 -17.50 4.88
C TYR A 217 9.29 -18.30 3.70
N LEU A 218 9.08 -19.60 3.74
CA LEU A 218 9.24 -20.48 2.58
C LEU A 218 7.98 -20.45 1.71
N SER A 219 8.15 -20.80 0.43
CA SER A 219 7.04 -20.90 -0.51
C SER A 219 6.08 -22.01 -0.08
N LEU A 220 4.79 -21.83 -0.37
CA LEU A 220 3.77 -22.81 -0.03
C LEU A 220 4.05 -24.19 -0.67
N GLY A 221 4.60 -24.20 -1.89
CA GLY A 221 4.99 -25.43 -2.58
C GLY A 221 6.04 -26.24 -1.83
N ILE A 222 7.03 -25.60 -1.19
CA ILE A 222 8.03 -26.30 -0.36
C ILE A 222 7.34 -26.91 0.87
N VAL A 223 6.50 -26.14 1.54
CA VAL A 223 5.82 -26.59 2.77
C VAL A 223 4.91 -27.79 2.51
N ARG A 224 4.18 -27.78 1.39
CA ARG A 224 3.36 -28.92 0.94
C ARG A 224 4.21 -30.15 0.64
N THR A 225 5.32 -29.99 -0.07
CA THR A 225 6.26 -31.08 -0.33
C THR A 225 6.79 -31.68 0.97
N CYS A 226 7.14 -30.85 1.96
CA CYS A 226 7.59 -31.32 3.27
C CYS A 226 6.49 -32.07 4.04
N LEU A 227 5.24 -31.60 3.97
CA LEU A 227 4.09 -32.30 4.56
C LEU A 227 3.89 -33.70 3.94
N ASN A 228 4.07 -33.83 2.62
CA ASN A 228 3.94 -35.11 1.92
C ASN A 228 5.09 -36.09 2.25
N MET A 229 6.30 -35.56 2.53
CA MET A 229 7.44 -36.38 2.93
C MET A 229 7.30 -36.96 4.34
N ALA A 230 6.60 -36.25 5.24
CA ALA A 230 6.43 -36.69 6.61
C ALA A 230 5.04 -36.29 7.19
N PRO A 231 3.96 -36.98 6.76
CA PRO A 231 2.61 -36.67 7.22
C PRO A 231 2.40 -36.98 8.72
N ASP A 232 3.12 -37.98 9.23
CA ASP A 232 2.98 -38.48 10.60
C ASP A 232 3.73 -37.64 11.64
N SER A 233 4.70 -36.81 11.22
CA SER A 233 5.43 -35.92 12.13
C SER A 233 4.77 -34.54 12.28
N ALA A 234 3.69 -34.27 11.53
CA ALA A 234 3.01 -32.99 11.54
C ALA A 234 1.97 -32.91 12.66
N THR A 235 2.15 -31.94 13.57
CA THR A 235 1.22 -31.61 14.65
C THR A 235 -0.06 -31.00 14.08
N ASP A 236 -1.20 -31.16 14.77
CA ASP A 236 -2.48 -30.60 14.33
C ASP A 236 -2.43 -29.07 14.14
N GLN A 237 -1.67 -28.35 14.97
CA GLN A 237 -1.41 -26.91 14.78
C GLN A 237 -0.63 -26.60 13.50
N GLN A 238 0.36 -27.43 13.13
CA GLN A 238 1.11 -27.25 11.88
C GLN A 238 0.19 -27.49 10.67
N LYS A 239 -0.67 -28.52 10.73
CA LYS A 239 -1.67 -28.77 9.68
C LYS A 239 -2.66 -27.61 9.56
N ALA A 240 -3.11 -27.06 10.68
CA ALA A 240 -3.99 -25.88 10.71
C ALA A 240 -3.30 -24.62 10.16
N PHE A 241 -2.02 -24.41 10.48
CA PHE A 241 -1.21 -23.34 9.89
C PHE A 241 -1.07 -23.50 8.38
N ILE A 242 -0.75 -24.70 7.88
CA ILE A 242 -0.60 -24.97 6.44
C ILE A 242 -1.93 -24.76 5.72
N ALA A 243 -3.06 -25.13 6.33
CA ALA A 243 -4.39 -24.86 5.80
C ALA A 243 -4.67 -23.35 5.73
N ALA A 244 -4.32 -22.58 6.77
CA ALA A 244 -4.44 -21.12 6.77
C ALA A 244 -3.53 -20.48 5.71
N TYR A 245 -2.28 -20.94 5.59
CA TYR A 245 -1.33 -20.46 4.59
C TYR A 245 -1.77 -20.78 3.16
N SER A 246 -2.38 -21.95 2.96
CA SER A 246 -3.02 -22.33 1.71
C SER A 246 -4.23 -21.46 1.40
N SER A 247 -5.04 -21.10 2.40
CA SER A 247 -6.21 -20.23 2.21
C SER A 247 -5.85 -18.82 1.71
N VAL A 248 -4.63 -18.36 2.04
CA VAL A 248 -4.09 -17.08 1.56
C VAL A 248 -3.18 -17.22 0.35
N ASN A 249 -3.18 -18.38 -0.32
CA ASN A 249 -2.37 -18.69 -1.50
C ASN A 249 -0.86 -18.48 -1.29
N GLY A 250 -0.33 -18.72 -0.10
CA GLY A 250 1.10 -18.49 0.18
C GLY A 250 1.48 -17.02 0.45
N GLU A 251 0.52 -16.09 0.43
CA GLU A 251 0.79 -14.68 0.75
C GLU A 251 0.92 -14.48 2.27
N TYR A 252 2.13 -14.66 2.80
CA TYR A 252 2.40 -14.61 4.24
C TYR A 252 1.98 -13.29 4.92
N LYS A 253 1.97 -12.16 4.19
CA LYS A 253 1.54 -10.87 4.75
C LYS A 253 0.08 -10.89 5.19
N ARG A 254 -0.76 -11.71 4.56
CA ARG A 254 -2.19 -11.84 4.89
C ARG A 254 -2.42 -12.68 6.14
N LEU A 255 -1.47 -13.50 6.56
CA LEU A 255 -1.54 -14.23 7.82
C LEU A 255 -1.63 -13.29 9.04
N ARG A 256 -1.28 -12.01 8.88
CA ARG A 256 -1.39 -10.97 9.91
C ARG A 256 -2.82 -10.65 10.33
N THR A 257 -3.81 -11.09 9.56
CA THR A 257 -5.24 -10.83 9.81
C THR A 257 -6.06 -12.11 9.90
N VAL A 258 -5.46 -13.26 9.64
CA VAL A 258 -6.11 -14.57 9.82
C VAL A 258 -5.90 -15.02 11.26
N ALA A 259 -6.98 -15.05 12.04
CA ALA A 259 -6.97 -15.53 13.41
C ALA A 259 -6.91 -17.06 13.50
N GLU A 260 -6.24 -17.56 14.53
CA GLU A 260 -6.32 -18.95 14.98
C GLU A 260 -7.68 -19.18 15.64
N LYS A 261 -8.25 -20.37 15.41
CA LYS A 261 -9.58 -20.75 15.93
C LYS A 261 -9.66 -20.82 17.46
N GLU A 262 -8.54 -21.07 18.14
CA GLU A 262 -8.51 -21.37 19.57
C GLU A 262 -7.93 -20.23 20.43
N GLY A 263 -7.03 -19.41 19.90
CA GLY A 263 -6.27 -18.43 20.69
C GLY A 263 -6.61 -16.96 20.45
N GLY A 264 -7.43 -16.62 19.45
CA GLY A 264 -7.72 -15.23 19.07
C GLY A 264 -6.51 -14.43 18.55
N LYS A 265 -5.32 -15.05 18.48
CA LYS A 265 -4.09 -14.49 17.89
C LYS A 265 -4.03 -14.81 16.41
N THR A 266 -3.25 -14.05 15.66
CA THR A 266 -3.06 -14.25 14.23
C THR A 266 -1.95 -15.26 13.95
N TRP A 267 -2.03 -15.96 12.81
CA TRP A 267 -1.12 -17.06 12.48
C TRP A 267 0.36 -16.66 12.40
N ASP A 268 0.66 -15.40 12.04
CA ASP A 268 2.03 -14.87 12.06
C ASP A 268 2.64 -14.88 13.48
N ILE A 269 1.85 -14.53 14.50
CA ILE A 269 2.28 -14.53 15.91
C ILE A 269 2.45 -15.96 16.41
N VAL A 270 1.47 -16.84 16.15
CA VAL A 270 1.49 -18.24 16.57
C VAL A 270 2.71 -18.95 15.99
N ARG A 271 2.98 -18.76 14.69
CA ARG A 271 4.16 -19.29 14.02
C ARG A 271 5.45 -18.79 14.68
N ASN A 272 5.59 -17.49 14.91
CA ASN A 272 6.82 -16.94 15.46
C ASN A 272 7.09 -17.40 16.89
N ALA A 273 6.04 -17.57 17.71
CA ALA A 273 6.16 -18.17 19.03
C ALA A 273 6.65 -19.63 18.94
N ALA A 274 6.03 -20.45 18.11
CA ALA A 274 6.44 -21.85 17.91
C ALA A 274 7.88 -21.98 17.36
N LEU A 275 8.27 -21.09 16.43
CA LEU A 275 9.63 -21.06 15.88
C LEU A 275 10.67 -20.66 16.91
N LYS A 276 10.33 -19.81 17.89
CA LYS A 276 11.26 -19.45 18.97
C LYS A 276 11.64 -20.69 19.79
N ASP A 277 10.64 -21.47 20.20
CA ASP A 277 10.87 -22.70 20.97
C ASP A 277 11.64 -23.75 20.17
N LEU A 278 11.33 -23.91 18.87
CA LEU A 278 12.02 -24.86 18.00
C LEU A 278 13.48 -24.47 17.74
N LYS A 279 13.76 -23.17 17.58
CA LYS A 279 15.14 -22.68 17.41
C LYS A 279 15.99 -22.91 18.64
N GLU A 280 15.42 -22.73 19.83
CA GLU A 280 16.13 -23.00 21.08
C GLU A 280 16.40 -24.50 21.26
N LYS A 281 15.46 -25.37 20.86
CA LYS A 281 15.62 -26.83 20.93
C LYS A 281 16.63 -27.38 19.93
N HIS A 282 16.65 -26.84 18.71
CA HIS A 282 17.42 -27.39 17.57
C HIS A 282 18.67 -26.55 17.23
N ALA A 283 19.14 -25.68 18.13
CA ALA A 283 20.25 -24.76 17.89
C ALA A 283 21.55 -25.44 17.43
N ASP A 284 21.85 -26.64 17.95
CA ASP A 284 23.11 -27.36 17.70
C ASP A 284 22.96 -28.57 16.75
N VAL A 285 21.76 -28.79 16.21
CA VAL A 285 21.45 -29.99 15.41
C VAL A 285 21.80 -29.76 13.93
N LYS A 286 22.44 -30.75 13.30
CA LYS A 286 22.64 -30.74 11.84
C LYS A 286 21.29 -30.85 11.14
N LEU A 287 20.94 -29.83 10.36
CA LEU A 287 19.63 -29.73 9.69
C LEU A 287 19.51 -30.56 8.40
N PHE A 288 20.61 -31.09 7.91
CA PHE A 288 20.66 -31.93 6.72
C PHE A 288 21.51 -33.16 6.99
N ASN A 289 21.07 -34.29 6.46
CA ASN A 289 21.82 -35.53 6.50
C ASN A 289 22.88 -35.58 5.37
N GLU A 290 23.67 -36.66 5.32
CA GLU A 290 24.73 -36.85 4.31
C GLU A 290 24.21 -36.99 2.88
N LYS A 291 22.89 -37.17 2.71
CA LYS A 291 22.20 -37.25 1.41
C LYS A 291 21.56 -35.93 0.98
N ASP A 292 21.88 -34.83 1.68
CA ASP A 292 21.29 -33.51 1.50
C ASP A 292 19.77 -33.43 1.77
N GLU A 293 19.18 -34.43 2.42
CA GLU A 293 17.77 -34.42 2.81
C GLU A 293 17.58 -33.74 4.18
N PRO A 294 16.46 -33.03 4.39
CA PRO A 294 16.14 -32.44 5.69
C PRO A 294 16.03 -33.51 6.79
N THR A 295 16.64 -33.25 7.95
CA THR A 295 16.44 -34.11 9.14
C THR A 295 15.03 -33.94 9.72
N LYS A 296 14.64 -34.82 10.67
CA LYS A 296 13.30 -34.74 11.30
C LYS A 296 13.09 -33.40 12.00
N GLU A 297 14.13 -32.92 12.67
CA GLU A 297 14.19 -31.64 13.37
C GLU A 297 14.06 -30.47 12.40
N HIS A 298 14.67 -30.58 11.20
CA HIS A 298 14.50 -29.58 10.16
C HIS A 298 13.10 -29.63 9.54
N LEU A 299 12.52 -30.82 9.33
CA LEU A 299 11.16 -30.98 8.84
C LEU A 299 10.14 -30.29 9.75
N GLU A 300 10.31 -30.36 11.07
CA GLU A 300 9.45 -29.62 12.03
C GLU A 300 9.46 -28.11 11.79
N MET A 301 10.64 -27.52 11.49
CA MET A 301 10.75 -26.10 11.15
C MET A 301 10.18 -25.78 9.76
N LEU A 302 10.39 -26.68 8.80
CA LEU A 302 9.89 -26.54 7.43
C LEU A 302 8.36 -26.55 7.36
N LEU A 303 7.70 -27.33 8.21
CA LEU A 303 6.24 -27.33 8.35
C LEU A 303 5.69 -25.98 8.85
N TRP A 304 6.49 -25.20 9.57
CA TRP A 304 6.21 -23.81 9.93
C TRP A 304 6.66 -22.81 8.85
N ALA A 305 6.93 -23.27 7.63
CA ALA A 305 7.42 -22.45 6.53
C ALA A 305 8.72 -21.69 6.88
N TYR A 306 9.63 -22.30 7.65
CA TYR A 306 10.89 -21.68 8.05
C TYR A 306 12.08 -22.62 7.88
N SER A 307 13.21 -22.04 7.48
CA SER A 307 14.52 -22.69 7.53
C SER A 307 15.61 -21.64 7.69
N PRO A 308 16.64 -21.90 8.52
CA PRO A 308 17.86 -21.10 8.53
C PRO A 308 18.64 -21.15 7.21
N GLU A 309 18.53 -22.25 6.45
CA GLU A 309 19.25 -22.49 5.19
C GLU A 309 18.31 -22.49 3.97
N GLN A 310 17.52 -21.43 3.81
CA GLN A 310 16.48 -21.35 2.75
C GLN A 310 17.01 -21.62 1.34
N ALA A 311 18.23 -21.14 1.04
CA ALA A 311 18.85 -21.33 -0.27
C ALA A 311 19.15 -22.80 -0.57
N ARG A 312 19.45 -23.60 0.46
CA ARG A 312 19.70 -25.04 0.31
C ARG A 312 18.39 -25.80 0.18
N VAL A 313 17.39 -25.46 1.01
CA VAL A 313 16.04 -26.04 0.92
C VAL A 313 15.43 -25.84 -0.47
N LYS A 314 15.54 -24.62 -1.03
CA LYS A 314 15.05 -24.31 -2.39
C LYS A 314 15.74 -25.10 -3.50
N LYS A 315 16.96 -25.59 -3.27
CA LYS A 315 17.72 -26.40 -4.24
C LYS A 315 17.42 -27.89 -4.10
N THR A 316 17.25 -28.37 -2.87
CA THR A 316 17.05 -29.79 -2.60
C THR A 316 15.58 -30.21 -2.72
N VAL A 317 14.65 -29.39 -2.23
CA VAL A 317 13.22 -29.72 -2.18
C VAL A 317 12.54 -29.20 -3.44
N GLN A 318 11.98 -30.11 -4.24
CA GLN A 318 11.19 -29.75 -5.41
C GLN A 318 9.85 -29.14 -4.96
N GLU A 319 9.54 -27.95 -5.46
CA GLU A 319 8.26 -27.29 -5.16
C GLU A 319 7.12 -28.02 -5.86
N THR A 320 6.10 -28.45 -5.09
CA THR A 320 4.88 -28.99 -5.67
C THR A 320 4.11 -27.86 -6.37
N LYS A 321 3.99 -27.95 -7.70
CA LYS A 321 3.27 -26.97 -8.54
C LYS A 321 1.78 -27.25 -8.56
N GLU A 322 1.11 -27.07 -7.43
CA GLU A 322 -0.33 -26.86 -7.44
C GLU A 322 -0.56 -25.36 -7.21
N GLU A 323 -0.80 -24.65 -8.33
CA GLU A 323 -1.18 -23.23 -8.46
C GLU A 323 -0.06 -22.16 -8.67
N SER A 324 1.18 -22.56 -9.02
CA SER A 324 2.30 -21.63 -9.27
C SER A 324 2.26 -20.84 -10.60
N GLU A 325 1.19 -20.90 -11.38
CA GLU A 325 1.10 -20.19 -12.67
C GLU A 325 0.91 -18.67 -12.54
N LYS A 326 0.62 -18.15 -11.34
CA LYS A 326 0.48 -16.71 -11.09
C LYS A 326 1.78 -16.05 -10.61
N GLU A 327 2.54 -16.67 -9.69
CA GLU A 327 3.79 -16.10 -9.17
C GLU A 327 4.90 -16.01 -10.23
N SER A 328 5.00 -16.99 -11.13
CA SER A 328 6.01 -16.97 -12.21
C SER A 328 5.76 -15.89 -13.28
N LYS A 329 4.56 -15.30 -13.33
CA LYS A 329 4.25 -14.13 -14.17
C LYS A 329 4.53 -12.81 -13.46
N GLU A 330 4.26 -12.70 -12.15
CA GLU A 330 4.55 -11.50 -11.38
C GLU A 330 6.06 -11.27 -11.15
N GLU A 331 6.84 -12.32 -10.87
CA GLU A 331 8.31 -12.17 -10.75
C GLU A 331 8.98 -11.87 -12.09
N LYS A 332 8.45 -12.41 -13.22
CA LYS A 332 8.93 -12.05 -14.55
C LYS A 332 8.58 -10.62 -14.94
N GLU A 333 7.37 -10.13 -14.64
CA GLU A 333 7.01 -8.73 -14.93
C GLU A 333 7.83 -7.71 -14.13
N VAL A 334 8.15 -8.01 -12.87
CA VAL A 334 8.98 -7.10 -12.04
C VAL A 334 10.44 -7.07 -12.53
N ASN A 335 10.97 -8.18 -13.05
CA ASN A 335 12.33 -8.23 -13.58
C ASN A 335 12.45 -7.67 -15.02
N ASP A 336 11.41 -7.79 -15.85
CA ASP A 336 11.40 -7.19 -17.19
C ASP A 336 11.28 -5.66 -17.16
N ARG A 337 10.55 -5.10 -16.17
CA ARG A 337 10.52 -3.65 -15.94
C ARG A 337 11.88 -3.09 -15.48
N LYS A 338 12.75 -3.92 -14.91
CA LYS A 338 14.09 -3.53 -14.45
C LYS A 338 15.19 -3.74 -15.51
N ARG A 339 14.93 -4.54 -16.56
CA ARG A 339 15.88 -4.80 -17.66
C ARG A 339 15.63 -3.98 -18.92
N ARG A 340 14.44 -3.39 -19.09
CA ARG A 340 14.17 -2.49 -20.23
C ARG A 340 14.77 -1.08 -20.09
N SER A 341 15.35 -0.72 -18.95
CA SER A 341 15.98 0.60 -18.74
C SER A 341 17.50 0.63 -18.96
N SER A 342 18.12 -0.44 -19.48
CA SER A 342 19.58 -0.50 -19.65
C SER A 342 20.06 -0.95 -21.03
N ALA A 343 19.24 -0.85 -22.07
CA ALA A 343 19.62 -1.23 -23.43
C ALA A 343 19.04 -0.26 -24.47
N ARG A 344 19.65 0.92 -24.60
CA ARG A 344 19.76 1.68 -25.85
C ARG A 344 20.76 2.83 -25.69
N ASP A 345 21.60 2.96 -26.71
CA ASP A 345 22.62 3.98 -26.96
C ASP A 345 24.04 3.72 -26.42
N ASP A 346 24.69 2.72 -27.02
CA ASP A 346 26.10 2.83 -27.40
C ASP A 346 26.19 2.56 -28.93
N GLU A 347 26.06 3.62 -29.72
CA GLU A 347 26.61 3.66 -31.09
C GLU A 347 26.96 5.11 -31.43
N SER A 348 28.16 5.53 -31.03
CA SER A 348 28.82 6.73 -31.56
C SER A 348 29.60 6.37 -32.83
N PRO A 349 29.29 6.94 -34.01
CA PRO A 349 30.13 6.78 -35.18
C PRO A 349 31.30 7.77 -35.14
N SER A 350 32.51 7.23 -35.19
CA SER A 350 33.77 7.96 -35.23
C SER A 350 34.10 8.48 -36.64
N LYS A 351 34.37 9.79 -36.73
CA LYS A 351 35.30 10.54 -37.63
C LYS A 351 35.76 9.95 -38.99
N LYS A 352 35.60 10.78 -40.04
CA LYS A 352 36.56 11.25 -41.11
C LYS A 352 35.76 11.47 -42.42
N MET A 353 35.98 12.45 -43.33
CA MET A 353 37.15 13.18 -43.86
C MET A 353 36.70 14.61 -44.24
N LYS A 354 37.48 15.69 -44.03
CA LYS A 354 38.53 16.26 -44.91
C LYS A 354 38.06 16.56 -46.34
N GLU A 355 37.72 17.83 -46.61
CA GLU A 355 38.44 18.71 -47.56
C GLU A 355 38.11 20.18 -47.26
#